data_AF-A0A355CCG9-F1
#
_entry.id   AF-A0A355CCG9-F1
#
_cell.length_a   1.000
_cell.length_b   1.000
_cell.length_c   1.000
_cell.angle_alpha   90.00
_cell.angle_beta   90.00
_cell.angle_gamma   90.00
#
_symmetry.space_group_name_H-M   'P 1'
#
loop_
_entity.id
_entity.type
_entity.pdbx_description
1 polymer ?
#
loop_
_entity_poly.entity_id
_entity_poly.type
_entity_poly.pdbx_seq_one_letter_code
_entity_poly.pdbx_strand_id
1 'polypeptide(L)'
;MPETITAVYENGVFRPLSSVSFKDGETVQIQLWPDDPKKQAELAIQFLVDRGLVTPLPNAPHNVEDVTDEDVYELAKRLGAKPGKPLSEIIIEDRGPW
;
A
#
# COMPACT_ATOMS: atom_id res chain seq x y z
N MET A 1 21.76 16.04 -11.80
CA MET A 1 20.64 15.08 -11.88
C MET A 1 21.10 13.79 -11.22
N PRO A 2 20.26 13.10 -10.43
CA PRO A 2 20.62 11.78 -9.89
C PRO A 2 20.73 10.78 -11.05
N GLU A 3 21.90 10.20 -11.25
CA GLU A 3 22.10 9.12 -12.22
C GLU A 3 21.99 7.77 -11.50
N THR A 4 21.18 6.86 -12.07
CA THR A 4 21.07 5.49 -11.58
C THR A 4 22.13 4.64 -12.25
N ILE A 5 23.04 4.07 -11.45
CA ILE A 5 24.13 3.23 -11.94
C ILE A 5 23.90 1.81 -11.43
N THR A 6 24.00 0.83 -12.33
CA THR A 6 23.92 -0.58 -11.95
C THR A 6 25.30 -1.06 -11.48
N ALA A 7 25.35 -1.66 -10.29
CA ALA A 7 26.58 -2.19 -9.71
C ALA A 7 26.37 -3.61 -9.18
N VAL A 8 27.41 -4.42 -9.27
CA VAL A 8 27.47 -5.76 -8.68
C VAL A 8 28.17 -5.65 -7.33
N TYR A 9 27.58 -6.24 -6.29
CA TYR A 9 28.23 -6.38 -5.00
C TYR A 9 29.01 -7.68 -4.95
N GLU A 10 30.35 -7.58 -4.92
CA GLU A 10 31.23 -8.75 -4.89
C GLU A 10 32.35 -8.52 -3.87
N ASN A 11 32.56 -9.49 -2.97
CA ASN A 11 33.62 -9.47 -1.95
C ASN A 11 33.64 -8.20 -1.08
N GLY A 12 32.47 -7.64 -0.76
CA GLY A 12 32.38 -6.43 0.08
C GLY A 12 32.52 -5.11 -0.67
N VAL A 13 32.64 -5.14 -2.01
CA VAL A 13 32.85 -3.95 -2.84
C VAL A 13 31.74 -3.83 -3.88
N PHE A 14 31.14 -2.64 -3.98
CA PHE A 14 30.22 -2.30 -5.08
C PHE A 14 31.04 -1.97 -6.33
N ARG A 15 30.93 -2.82 -7.35
CA ARG A 15 31.57 -2.64 -8.66
C ARG A 15 30.53 -2.16 -9.67
N PRO A 16 30.56 -0.89 -10.11
CA PRO A 16 29.66 -0.43 -11.16
C PRO A 16 29.94 -1.18 -12.47
N LEU A 17 28.89 -1.56 -13.18
CA LEU A 17 28.99 -2.24 -14.48
C LEU A 17 29.45 -1.31 -15.60
N SER A 18 29.38 0.00 -15.38
CA SER A 18 29.77 1.04 -16.33
C SER A 18 30.66 2.06 -15.64
N SER A 19 31.63 2.64 -16.36
CA SER A 19 32.48 3.69 -15.81
C SER A 19 31.65 4.89 -15.41
N VAL A 20 31.84 5.33 -14.17
CA VAL A 20 31.18 6.52 -13.63
C VAL A 20 32.16 7.68 -13.64
N SER A 21 31.70 8.86 -14.05
CA SER A 21 32.53 10.05 -14.22
C SER A 21 32.69 10.84 -12.91
N PHE A 22 33.14 10.17 -11.85
CA PHE A 22 33.47 10.83 -10.58
C PHE A 22 34.92 11.27 -10.55
N LYS A 23 35.19 12.38 -9.86
CA LYS A 23 36.55 12.84 -9.57
C LYS A 23 37.15 12.00 -8.46
N ASP A 24 38.48 11.88 -8.49
CA ASP A 24 39.20 11.14 -7.46
C ASP A 24 39.02 11.84 -6.10
N GLY A 25 38.58 11.08 -5.09
CA GLY A 25 38.23 11.59 -3.76
C GLY A 25 36.81 12.19 -3.60
N GLU A 26 35.96 12.10 -4.62
CA GLU A 26 34.58 12.59 -4.56
C GLU A 26 33.71 11.70 -3.64
N THR A 27 33.02 12.33 -2.67
CA THR A 27 32.11 11.61 -1.77
C THR A 27 30.75 11.47 -2.44
N VAL A 28 30.32 10.23 -2.67
CA VAL A 28 29.02 9.93 -3.28
C VAL A 28 28.07 9.30 -2.26
N GLN A 29 26.79 9.64 -2.35
CA GLN A 29 25.74 8.96 -1.59
C GLN A 29 25.21 7.79 -2.41
N ILE A 30 25.19 6.60 -1.81
CA ILE A 30 24.66 5.39 -2.43
C ILE A 30 23.33 5.06 -1.75
N GLN A 31 22.26 4.97 -2.54
CA GLN A 31 20.95 4.55 -2.05
C GLN A 31 20.69 3.12 -2.51
N LEU A 32 20.58 2.20 -1.56
CA LEU A 32 20.36 0.78 -1.82
C LEU A 32 18.85 0.53 -1.93
N TRP A 33 18.43 -0.01 -3.07
CA TRP A 33 17.06 -0.44 -3.29
C TRP A 33 17.01 -1.96 -3.28
N PRO A 34 16.13 -2.60 -2.49
CA PRO A 34 15.94 -4.04 -2.55
C PRO A 34 15.32 -4.42 -3.90
N ASP A 35 15.83 -5.49 -4.52
CA ASP A 35 15.33 -6.02 -5.79
C ASP A 35 14.11 -6.96 -5.60
N ASP A 36 13.74 -7.23 -4.36
CA ASP A 36 12.55 -8.02 -4.03
C ASP A 36 11.28 -7.15 -4.18
N PRO A 37 10.37 -7.48 -5.09
CA PRO A 37 9.15 -6.72 -5.32
C PRO A 37 8.28 -6.59 -4.06
N LYS A 38 8.33 -7.55 -3.12
CA LYS A 38 7.61 -7.44 -1.84
C LYS A 38 8.20 -6.36 -0.94
N LYS A 39 9.54 -6.29 -0.86
CA LYS A 39 10.23 -5.26 -0.07
C LYS A 39 10.08 -3.88 -0.69
N GLN A 40 10.02 -3.79 -2.02
CA GLN A 40 9.74 -2.53 -2.71
C GLN A 40 8.31 -2.03 -2.41
N ALA A 41 7.32 -2.92 -2.41
CA ALA A 41 5.96 -2.58 -2.03
C ALA A 41 5.87 -2.10 -0.58
N GLU A 42 6.56 -2.78 0.36
CA GLU A 42 6.64 -2.34 1.76
C GLU A 42 7.27 -0.95 1.91
N LEU A 43 8.36 -0.67 1.19
CA LEU A 43 9.00 0.65 1.20
C LEU A 43 8.09 1.74 0.62
N ALA A 44 7.35 1.43 -0.45
CA ALA A 44 6.39 2.37 -1.03
C ALA A 44 5.23 2.66 -0.08
N ILE A 45 4.71 1.64 0.60
CA ILE A 45 3.68 1.80 1.63
C ILE A 45 4.23 2.66 2.78
N GLN A 46 5.45 2.37 3.27
CA GLN A 46 6.07 3.15 4.33
C GLN A 46 6.24 4.63 3.94
N PHE A 47 6.64 4.91 2.70
CA PHE A 47 6.75 6.28 2.20
C PHE A 47 5.40 7.01 2.15
N LEU A 48 4.32 6.30 1.81
CA LEU A 48 2.96 6.84 1.82
C LEU A 48 2.47 7.09 3.26
N VAL A 49 2.85 6.23 4.20
CA VAL A 49 2.57 6.39 5.64
C VAL A 49 3.30 7.61 6.20
N ASP A 50 4.58 7.80 5.90
CA ASP A 50 5.38 8.94 6.38
C ASP A 50 4.82 10.29 5.88
N ARG A 51 4.17 10.28 4.71
CA ARG A 51 3.47 11.45 4.16
C ARG A 51 2.03 11.60 4.66
N GLY A 52 1.57 10.70 5.53
CA GLY A 52 0.22 10.70 6.07
C GLY A 52 -0.88 10.42 5.04
N LEU A 53 -0.52 9.90 3.86
CA LEU A 53 -1.48 9.58 2.79
C LEU A 53 -2.18 8.25 3.03
N VAL A 54 -1.56 7.37 3.81
CA VAL A 54 -2.09 6.04 4.16
C VAL A 54 -1.92 5.83 5.65
N THR A 55 -2.97 5.35 6.31
CA THR A 55 -2.86 4.83 7.67
C THR A 55 -2.42 3.37 7.57
N PRO A 56 -1.29 2.98 8.19
CA PRO A 56 -0.86 1.59 8.14
C PRO A 56 -1.92 0.74 8.84
N LEU A 57 -2.27 -0.40 8.24
CA LEU A 57 -3.08 -1.39 8.92
C LEU A 57 -2.36 -1.81 10.22
N PRO A 58 -3.07 -1.95 11.34
CA PRO A 58 -2.47 -2.47 12.56
C PRO A 58 -1.78 -3.81 12.26
N ASN A 59 -0.49 -3.91 12.59
CA ASN A 59 0.29 -5.16 12.46
C ASN A 59 -0.18 -6.28 13.41
N ALA A 60 -1.18 -6.00 14.25
CA ALA A 60 -1.82 -7.04 15.02
C ALA A 60 -2.70 -7.87 14.08
N PRO A 61 -2.67 -9.22 14.16
CA PRO A 61 -3.77 -9.99 13.60
C PRO A 61 -5.04 -9.40 14.19
N HIS A 62 -5.87 -8.84 13.32
CA HIS A 62 -7.20 -8.42 13.69
C HIS A 62 -7.89 -9.71 14.15
N ASN A 63 -7.95 -9.89 15.47
CA ASN A 63 -8.78 -10.91 16.10
C ASN A 63 -10.22 -10.42 15.99
N VAL A 64 -10.69 -10.33 14.75
CA VAL A 64 -12.08 -10.08 14.44
C VAL A 64 -12.67 -11.47 14.33
N GLU A 65 -13.59 -11.77 15.24
CA GLU A 65 -14.35 -13.01 15.19
C GLU A 65 -15.01 -13.14 13.81
N ASP A 66 -15.03 -14.35 13.27
CA ASP A 66 -15.70 -14.62 12.00
C ASP A 66 -17.18 -14.23 12.11
N VAL A 67 -17.67 -13.49 11.11
CA VAL A 67 -19.06 -13.05 11.08
C VAL A 67 -19.97 -14.26 10.86
N THR A 68 -20.91 -14.49 11.77
CA THR A 68 -21.90 -15.57 11.64
C THR A 68 -23.16 -15.11 10.91
N ASP A 69 -23.97 -16.06 10.42
CA ASP A 69 -25.25 -15.75 9.77
C ASP A 69 -26.22 -15.01 10.73
N GLU A 70 -26.14 -15.29 12.03
CA GLU A 70 -26.94 -14.61 13.05
C GLU A 70 -26.53 -13.13 13.20
N ASP A 71 -25.22 -12.84 13.16
CA ASP A 71 -24.70 -11.47 13.20
C ASP A 71 -25.19 -10.65 12.01
N VAL A 72 -25.22 -11.28 10.82
CA VAL A 72 -25.74 -10.66 9.60
C VAL A 72 -27.23 -10.38 9.74
N TYR A 73 -28.01 -11.34 10.25
CA TYR A 73 -29.46 -11.20 10.42
C TYR A 73 -29.82 -10.08 11.40
N GLU A 74 -29.19 -10.04 12.57
CA GLU A 74 -29.44 -9.02 13.58
C GLU A 74 -28.99 -7.62 13.11
N LEU A 75 -27.90 -7.53 12.35
CA LEU A 75 -27.48 -6.27 11.73
C LEU A 75 -28.51 -5.79 10.69
N ALA A 76 -28.98 -6.68 9.81
CA ALA A 76 -29.97 -6.36 8.80
C ALA A 76 -31.28 -5.85 9.43
N LYS A 77 -31.74 -6.49 10.51
CA LYS A 77 -32.91 -6.07 11.29
C LYS A 77 -32.74 -4.68 11.89
N ARG A 78 -31.57 -4.37 12.47
CA ARG A 78 -31.27 -3.04 13.03
C ARG A 78 -31.25 -1.95 11.97
N LEU A 79 -30.68 -2.25 10.79
CA LEU A 79 -30.62 -1.33 9.67
C LEU A 79 -32.00 -1.09 9.05
N GLY A 80 -32.82 -2.14 8.89
CA GLY A 80 -34.18 -2.04 8.39
C GLY A 80 -35.13 -1.27 9.32
N ALA A 81 -34.85 -1.24 10.62
CA ALA A 81 -35.64 -0.46 11.59
C ALA A 81 -35.30 1.04 11.58
N LYS A 82 -34.23 1.47 10.89
CA LYS A 82 -33.88 2.89 10.81
C LYS A 82 -34.79 3.61 9.82
N PRO A 83 -35.28 4.82 10.15
CA PRO A 83 -36.06 5.61 9.22
C PRO A 83 -35.17 6.09 8.07
N GLY A 84 -35.68 5.95 6.85
CA GLY A 84 -34.96 6.31 5.64
C GLY A 84 -35.43 5.46 4.49
N LYS A 85 -35.17 5.95 3.28
CA LYS A 85 -35.46 5.20 2.08
C LYS A 85 -34.40 4.10 1.91
N PRO A 86 -34.77 2.82 1.73
CA PRO A 86 -33.80 1.77 1.56
C PRO A 86 -32.98 2.00 0.28
N LEU A 87 -31.71 1.61 0.33
CA LEU A 87 -30.77 1.82 -0.78
C LEU A 87 -31.27 1.15 -2.07
N SER A 88 -31.96 0.01 -1.96
CA SER A 88 -32.59 -0.68 -3.09
C SER A 88 -33.58 0.22 -3.83
N GLU A 89 -34.44 0.95 -3.12
CA GLU A 89 -35.40 1.85 -3.75
C GLU A 89 -34.74 3.11 -4.31
N ILE A 90 -33.64 3.59 -3.71
CA ILE A 90 -32.83 4.68 -4.28
C ILE A 90 -32.24 4.24 -5.62
N ILE A 91 -31.67 3.03 -5.68
CA ILE A 91 -31.10 2.47 -6.90
C ILE A 91 -32.16 2.23 -7.98
N ILE A 92 -33.37 1.77 -7.60
CA ILE A 92 -34.46 1.55 -8.55
C ILE A 92 -34.94 2.87 -9.16
N GLU A 93 -35.09 3.93 -8.36
CA GLU A 93 -35.45 5.25 -8.89
C GLU A 93 -34.37 5.86 -9.78
N ASP A 94 -33.10 5.72 -9.40
CA ASP A 94 -31.96 6.27 -10.14
C ASP A 94 -31.77 5.62 -11.52
N ARG A 95 -32.23 4.36 -11.68
CA ARG A 95 -32.25 3.66 -12.97
C ARG A 95 -33.24 4.26 -13.98
N GLY A 96 -34.19 5.07 -13.54
CA GLY A 96 -35.22 5.64 -14.40
C GLY A 96 -36.23 4.61 -14.92
N PRO A 97 -37.24 5.07 -15.70
CA PRO A 97 -38.20 4.17 -16.34
C PRO A 97 -37.51 3.33 -17.42
N TRP A 98 -37.94 2.06 -17.53
CA TRP A 98 -37.56 1.17 -18.63
C TRP A 98 -38.01 1.71 -19.99
#